data_AF-A0AA42XSH0-F1
#
_entry.id   AF-A0AA42XSH0-F1
#
_cell.length_a   1.000
_cell.length_b   1.000
_cell.length_c   1.000
_cell.angle_alpha   90.00
_cell.angle_beta   90.00
_cell.angle_gamma   90.00
#
_symmetry.space_group_name_H-M   'P 1'
#
loop_
_entity.id
_entity.type
_entity.pdbx_description
1 polymer ?
#
loop_
_entity_poly.entity_id
_entity_poly.type
_entity_poly.pdbx_seq_one_letter_code
_entity_poly.pdbx_strand_id
1 'polypeptide(L)'
;MRLPFCLIAALLLPCKALSAPSHVVTDDIGRFWATYDAVRAEPDVERQVALVQERYIDPGSPGLHALMQVRNYTAREYAAAMRAWPRFWASVRPLTADAQEASATLERDLAAFRELYPALAPATVTYAVGVLRTGGTTLGDKVLIGAEMALGDEGVDVSELPEPMRSRLRIFYDSRPGANNAQNNLHEYVHTQQRETSGSVAQYAVREGVAEYVAERLSGRRPALPMYRYGPAHEAEIRTRFIAEMDGNNLDNWLYNSASNAFGVSDLGYYAGYRIAQDYMRQQADERAGIARMIQLDYADPSAVRAFIEASGWLQAR
;
A
#
# COMPACT_ATOMS: atom_id res chain seq x y z
N MET A 1 43.39 -49.09 -42.70
CA MET A 1 43.20 -48.77 -41.26
C MET A 1 41.88 -48.03 -41.10
N ARG A 2 41.09 -48.33 -40.05
CA ARG A 2 39.82 -47.64 -39.77
C ARG A 2 40.09 -46.49 -38.81
N LEU A 3 39.72 -45.25 -39.16
CA LEU A 3 39.74 -44.14 -38.20
C LEU A 3 38.54 -44.28 -37.24
N PRO A 4 38.71 -44.14 -35.91
CA PRO A 4 37.60 -44.10 -34.97
C PRO A 4 36.92 -42.72 -35.02
N PHE A 5 35.60 -42.72 -35.09
CA PHE A 5 34.77 -41.51 -35.07
C PHE A 5 34.48 -41.15 -33.60
N CYS A 6 35.18 -40.17 -33.04
CA CYS A 6 34.94 -39.70 -31.66
C CYS A 6 33.65 -38.87 -31.59
N LEU A 7 32.55 -39.46 -31.12
CA LEU A 7 31.38 -38.71 -30.67
C LEU A 7 31.76 -37.91 -29.41
N ILE A 8 31.82 -36.58 -29.52
CA ILE A 8 31.85 -35.69 -28.35
C ILE A 8 30.40 -35.43 -27.95
N ALA A 9 29.95 -36.13 -26.90
CA ALA A 9 28.66 -35.85 -26.28
C ALA A 9 28.77 -34.57 -25.45
N ALA A 10 28.24 -33.47 -25.96
CA ALA A 10 28.16 -32.21 -25.22
C ALA A 10 27.13 -32.33 -24.08
N LEU A 11 27.62 -32.49 -22.86
CA LEU A 11 26.81 -32.43 -21.64
C LEU A 11 26.29 -31.00 -21.43
N LEU A 12 25.07 -30.76 -21.92
CA LEU A 12 24.29 -29.57 -21.59
C LEU A 12 23.90 -29.63 -20.10
N LEU A 13 24.76 -29.12 -19.23
CA LEU A 13 24.39 -28.83 -17.85
C LEU A 13 23.23 -27.84 -17.83
N PRO A 14 22.13 -28.11 -17.09
CA PRO A 14 21.05 -27.15 -16.98
C PRO A 14 21.57 -25.90 -16.26
N CYS A 15 21.70 -24.82 -17.01
CA CYS A 15 21.99 -23.52 -16.44
C CYS A 15 20.83 -23.16 -15.51
N LYS A 16 21.03 -23.25 -14.20
CA LYS A 16 20.10 -22.65 -13.24
C LYS A 16 20.06 -21.17 -13.56
N ALA A 17 18.97 -20.71 -14.16
CA ALA A 17 18.69 -19.29 -14.23
C ALA A 17 18.78 -18.75 -12.80
N LEU A 18 19.66 -17.78 -12.56
CA LEU A 18 19.58 -17.02 -11.33
C LEU A 18 18.18 -16.40 -11.33
N SER A 19 17.37 -16.71 -10.30
CA SER A 19 16.17 -15.93 -10.04
C SER A 19 16.60 -14.47 -9.97
N ALA A 20 15.86 -13.59 -10.63
CA ALA A 20 15.97 -12.18 -10.32
C ALA A 20 15.76 -12.03 -8.79
N PRO A 21 16.47 -11.09 -8.13
CA PRO A 21 16.17 -10.79 -6.74
C PRO A 21 14.69 -10.38 -6.66
N SER A 22 13.94 -11.05 -5.78
CA SER A 22 12.52 -10.78 -5.58
C SER A 22 12.33 -9.29 -5.29
N HIS A 23 11.35 -8.65 -5.94
CA HIS A 23 10.94 -7.30 -5.56
C HIS A 23 10.26 -7.27 -4.17
N VAL A 24 10.05 -8.42 -3.52
CA VAL A 24 9.43 -8.57 -2.20
C VAL A 24 10.43 -9.02 -1.13
N VAL A 25 10.42 -8.35 0.02
CA VAL A 25 11.15 -8.68 1.25
C VAL A 25 10.15 -8.96 2.38
N THR A 26 10.27 -10.12 3.05
CA THR A 26 9.36 -10.55 4.13
C THR A 26 10.08 -11.01 5.41
N ASP A 27 11.41 -11.02 5.42
CA ASP A 27 12.23 -11.57 6.51
C ASP A 27 11.98 -10.93 7.89
N ASP A 28 11.53 -9.67 7.91
CA ASP A 28 11.21 -8.94 9.14
C ASP A 28 10.01 -9.55 9.88
N ILE A 29 9.08 -10.22 9.20
CA ILE A 29 7.96 -10.92 9.85
C ILE A 29 8.49 -12.05 10.76
N GLY A 30 9.46 -12.83 10.26
CA GLY A 30 10.12 -13.88 11.06
C GLY A 30 10.89 -13.32 12.25
N ARG A 31 11.64 -12.22 12.04
CA ARG A 31 12.36 -11.51 13.12
C ARG A 31 11.40 -10.96 14.18
N PHE A 32 10.27 -10.38 13.76
CA PHE A 32 9.25 -9.85 14.68
C PHE A 32 8.71 -10.95 15.58
N TRP A 33 8.28 -12.09 15.04
CA TRP A 33 7.67 -13.15 15.85
C TRP A 33 8.66 -13.83 16.81
N ALA A 34 9.90 -14.05 16.39
CA ALA A 34 10.96 -14.53 17.29
C ALA A 34 11.28 -13.52 18.41
N THR A 35 11.17 -12.21 18.12
CA THR A 35 11.33 -11.14 19.11
C THR A 35 10.13 -11.04 20.05
N TYR A 36 8.90 -11.16 19.53
CA TYR A 36 7.67 -11.21 20.31
C TYR A 36 7.73 -12.34 21.34
N ASP A 37 8.05 -13.56 20.93
CA ASP A 37 8.11 -14.71 21.84
C ASP A 37 9.16 -14.50 22.95
N ALA A 38 10.30 -13.86 22.63
CA ALA A 38 11.31 -13.49 23.63
C ALA A 38 10.83 -12.38 24.59
N VAL A 39 10.19 -11.34 24.08
CA VAL A 39 9.62 -10.23 24.88
C VAL A 39 8.49 -10.71 25.79
N ARG A 40 7.71 -11.72 25.38
CA ARG A 40 6.66 -12.34 26.22
C ARG A 40 7.22 -13.20 27.35
N ALA A 41 8.46 -13.71 27.22
CA ALA A 41 9.11 -14.55 28.23
C ALA A 41 9.98 -13.76 29.22
N GLU A 42 10.40 -12.55 28.86
CA GLU A 42 11.20 -11.65 29.70
C GLU A 42 10.31 -10.85 30.66
N PRO A 43 10.48 -10.92 31.99
CA PRO A 43 9.74 -10.09 32.94
C PRO A 43 10.22 -8.63 33.01
N ASP A 44 11.51 -8.33 32.80
CA ASP A 44 12.04 -6.97 32.98
C ASP A 44 11.69 -6.03 31.82
N VAL A 45 11.24 -4.82 32.15
CA VAL A 45 10.73 -3.86 31.17
C VAL A 45 11.84 -3.31 30.27
N GLU A 46 12.99 -2.98 30.84
CA GLU A 46 14.09 -2.41 30.04
C GLU A 46 14.78 -3.49 29.21
N ARG A 47 14.83 -4.73 29.71
CA ARG A 47 15.30 -5.89 28.94
C ARG A 47 14.36 -6.23 27.79
N GLN A 48 13.03 -6.09 27.93
CA GLN A 48 12.10 -6.21 26.80
C GLN A 48 12.39 -5.16 25.71
N VAL A 49 12.64 -3.90 26.08
CA VAL A 49 13.00 -2.84 25.12
C VAL A 49 14.33 -3.17 24.43
N ALA A 50 15.33 -3.62 25.18
CA ALA A 50 16.61 -4.06 24.63
C ALA A 50 16.46 -5.26 23.68
N LEU A 51 15.62 -6.25 24.02
CA LEU A 51 15.33 -7.39 23.14
C LEU A 51 14.72 -6.96 21.80
N VAL A 52 13.82 -5.95 21.78
CA VAL A 52 13.29 -5.41 20.53
C VAL A 52 14.39 -4.73 19.71
N GLN A 53 15.24 -3.92 20.35
CA GLN A 53 16.35 -3.26 19.67
C GLN A 53 17.31 -4.30 19.06
N GLU A 54 17.85 -5.20 19.89
CA GLU A 54 18.86 -6.20 19.53
C GLU A 54 18.39 -7.24 18.51
N ARG A 55 17.09 -7.61 18.50
CA ARG A 55 16.60 -8.77 17.73
C ARG A 55 15.65 -8.42 16.58
N TYR A 56 15.03 -7.24 16.60
CA TYR A 56 14.14 -6.81 15.53
C TYR A 56 14.65 -5.59 14.78
N ILE A 57 15.05 -4.53 15.50
CA ILE A 57 15.40 -3.25 14.87
C ILE A 57 16.82 -3.27 14.30
N ASP A 58 17.83 -3.61 15.10
CA ASP A 58 19.23 -3.64 14.67
C ASP A 58 19.49 -4.58 13.47
N PRO A 59 18.96 -5.83 13.43
CA PRO A 59 19.07 -6.71 12.26
C PRO A 59 17.95 -6.50 11.22
N GLY A 60 17.18 -5.41 11.33
CA GLY A 60 16.06 -5.09 10.45
C GLY A 60 16.47 -4.87 9.00
N SER A 61 15.56 -5.12 8.06
CA SER A 61 15.81 -4.77 6.65
C SER A 61 15.83 -3.24 6.45
N PRO A 62 16.41 -2.75 5.33
CA PRO A 62 16.29 -1.35 4.94
C PRO A 62 14.83 -0.86 4.81
N GLY A 63 13.90 -1.77 4.50
CA GLY A 63 12.47 -1.46 4.47
C GLY A 63 11.86 -1.32 5.87
N LEU A 64 12.24 -2.16 6.84
CA LEU A 64 11.84 -1.94 8.24
C LEU A 64 12.36 -0.60 8.77
N HIS A 65 13.63 -0.25 8.54
CA HIS A 65 14.17 1.04 8.96
C HIS A 65 13.42 2.21 8.31
N ALA A 66 13.11 2.13 7.02
CA ALA A 66 12.29 3.12 6.31
C ALA A 66 10.86 3.22 6.88
N LEU A 67 10.21 2.09 7.18
CA LEU A 67 8.89 2.06 7.81
C LEU A 67 8.91 2.71 9.20
N MET A 68 9.95 2.42 9.99
CA MET A 68 10.15 3.05 11.30
C MET A 68 10.40 4.56 11.19
N GLN A 69 11.12 5.02 10.17
CA GLN A 69 11.31 6.45 9.89
C GLN A 69 9.97 7.14 9.56
N VAL A 70 9.19 6.57 8.63
CA VAL A 70 7.91 7.17 8.16
C VAL A 70 6.81 7.15 9.25
N ARG A 71 6.84 6.18 10.16
CA ARG A 71 5.81 6.00 11.21
C ARG A 71 6.31 6.28 12.64
N ASN A 72 7.52 6.83 12.77
CA ASN A 72 8.20 7.19 14.00
C ASN A 72 8.08 6.10 15.09
N TYR A 73 8.47 4.87 14.74
CA TYR A 73 8.41 3.72 15.65
C TYR A 73 9.66 3.64 16.53
N THR A 74 9.46 3.29 17.80
CA THR A 74 10.55 3.07 18.77
C THR A 74 10.51 1.67 19.38
N ALA A 75 11.67 1.16 19.83
CA ALA A 75 11.78 -0.13 20.52
C ALA A 75 10.83 -0.24 21.74
N ARG A 76 10.61 0.88 22.45
CA ARG A 76 9.74 0.93 23.63
C ARG A 76 8.26 0.80 23.28
N GLU A 77 7.81 1.40 22.19
CA GLU A 77 6.43 1.24 21.72
C GLU A 77 6.13 -0.18 21.26
N TYR A 78 7.06 -0.80 20.52
CA TYR A 78 6.98 -2.22 20.16
C TYR A 78 6.88 -3.10 21.40
N ALA A 79 7.82 -2.99 22.35
CA ALA A 79 7.82 -3.80 23.57
C ALA A 79 6.52 -3.62 24.40
N ALA A 80 6.01 -2.39 24.50
CA ALA A 80 4.74 -2.10 25.16
C ALA A 80 3.56 -2.75 24.43
N ALA A 81 3.49 -2.65 23.10
CA ALA A 81 2.42 -3.23 22.29
C ALA A 81 2.42 -4.76 22.33
N MET A 82 3.59 -5.41 22.19
CA MET A 82 3.77 -6.87 22.30
C MET A 82 3.24 -7.41 23.65
N ARG A 83 3.35 -6.62 24.72
CA ARG A 83 2.79 -6.95 26.04
C ARG A 83 1.29 -6.69 26.16
N ALA A 84 0.83 -5.53 25.70
CA ALA A 84 -0.50 -5.02 25.98
C ALA A 84 -1.63 -5.81 25.31
N TRP A 85 -1.38 -6.39 24.12
CA TRP A 85 -2.44 -6.94 23.27
C TRP A 85 -2.21 -8.40 22.83
N PRO A 86 -2.01 -9.36 23.77
CA PRO A 86 -1.71 -10.75 23.44
C PRO A 86 -2.73 -11.44 22.52
N ARG A 87 -4.03 -11.14 22.64
CA ARG A 87 -5.09 -11.73 21.80
C ARG A 87 -5.08 -11.15 20.40
N PHE A 88 -4.84 -9.84 20.27
CA PHE A 88 -4.57 -9.21 18.97
C PHE A 88 -3.41 -9.91 18.26
N TRP A 89 -2.24 -9.98 18.92
CA TRP A 89 -1.04 -10.59 18.33
C TRP A 89 -1.24 -12.07 18.00
N ALA A 90 -1.92 -12.84 18.86
CA ALA A 90 -2.25 -14.24 18.59
C ALA A 90 -3.19 -14.40 17.37
N SER A 91 -4.17 -13.51 17.20
CA SER A 91 -5.12 -13.56 16.07
C SER A 91 -4.49 -13.18 14.73
N VAL A 92 -3.57 -12.21 14.71
CA VAL A 92 -2.95 -11.70 13.47
C VAL A 92 -1.73 -12.51 13.03
N ARG A 93 -1.02 -13.18 13.96
CA ARG A 93 0.17 -14.00 13.67
C ARG A 93 0.01 -14.97 12.50
N PRO A 94 -1.02 -15.83 12.42
CA PRO A 94 -1.18 -16.73 11.28
C PRO A 94 -1.33 -15.97 9.96
N LEU A 95 -2.09 -14.87 9.94
CA LEU A 95 -2.35 -14.08 8.72
C LEU A 95 -1.07 -13.42 8.17
N THR A 96 -0.14 -13.03 9.04
CA THR A 96 1.15 -12.46 8.59
C THR A 96 2.05 -13.47 7.85
N ALA A 97 1.80 -14.78 7.98
CA ALA A 97 2.54 -15.79 7.23
C ALA A 97 2.22 -15.76 5.71
N ASP A 98 1.05 -15.23 5.35
CA ASP A 98 0.57 -15.22 3.96
C ASP A 98 1.19 -14.09 3.10
N ALA A 99 2.13 -13.29 3.64
CA ALA A 99 2.78 -12.18 2.93
C ALA A 99 3.42 -12.59 1.58
N GLN A 100 3.93 -13.81 1.48
CA GLN A 100 4.51 -14.35 0.24
C GLN A 100 3.43 -14.67 -0.82
N GLU A 101 2.26 -15.16 -0.39
CA GLU A 101 1.12 -15.45 -1.29
C GLU A 101 0.38 -14.16 -1.67
N ALA A 102 0.21 -13.23 -0.72
CA ALA A 102 -0.38 -11.91 -0.92
C ALA A 102 0.37 -11.06 -1.96
N SER A 103 1.65 -11.36 -2.21
CA SER A 103 2.50 -10.73 -3.21
C SER A 103 2.81 -11.62 -4.44
N ALA A 104 2.23 -12.83 -4.53
CA ALA A 104 2.53 -13.80 -5.59
C ALA A 104 2.23 -13.32 -7.02
N THR A 105 1.35 -12.31 -7.18
CA THR A 105 1.07 -11.72 -8.50
C THR A 105 2.01 -10.59 -8.90
N LEU A 106 2.78 -10.03 -7.96
CA LEU A 106 3.48 -8.76 -8.14
C LEU A 106 4.37 -8.73 -9.38
N GLU A 107 5.20 -9.75 -9.60
CA GLU A 107 6.13 -9.78 -10.74
C GLU A 107 5.43 -9.71 -12.10
N ARG A 108 4.26 -10.36 -12.23
CA ARG A 108 3.43 -10.28 -13.44
C ARG A 108 2.80 -8.90 -13.57
N ASP A 109 2.28 -8.37 -12.49
CA ASP A 109 1.56 -7.10 -12.49
C ASP A 109 2.55 -5.92 -12.74
N LEU A 110 3.79 -6.03 -12.25
CA LEU A 110 4.91 -5.12 -12.58
C LEU A 110 5.40 -5.27 -14.03
N ALA A 111 5.38 -6.47 -14.62
CA ALA A 111 5.66 -6.64 -16.04
C ALA A 111 4.62 -5.92 -16.90
N ALA A 112 3.33 -6.09 -16.61
CA ALA A 112 2.25 -5.33 -17.25
C ALA A 112 2.39 -3.81 -17.02
N PHE A 113 2.86 -3.39 -15.83
CA PHE A 113 3.11 -1.98 -15.55
C PHE A 113 4.25 -1.42 -16.41
N ARG A 114 5.36 -2.15 -16.59
CA ARG A 114 6.45 -1.74 -17.51
C ARG A 114 5.98 -1.66 -18.97
N GLU A 115 5.00 -2.47 -19.38
CA GLU A 115 4.41 -2.39 -20.73
C GLU A 115 3.48 -1.18 -20.92
N LEU A 116 2.77 -0.72 -19.89
CA LEU A 116 1.94 0.49 -19.95
C LEU A 116 2.75 1.78 -19.71
N TYR A 117 3.76 1.71 -18.86
CA TYR A 117 4.61 2.82 -18.44
C TYR A 117 6.10 2.41 -18.52
N PRO A 118 6.74 2.52 -19.70
CA PRO A 118 8.13 2.09 -19.89
C PRO A 118 9.18 2.84 -19.07
N ALA A 119 8.81 3.95 -18.43
CA ALA A 119 9.64 4.73 -17.53
C ALA A 119 9.55 4.28 -16.05
N LEU A 120 8.92 3.12 -15.77
CA LEU A 120 8.76 2.57 -14.42
C LEU A 120 10.12 2.38 -13.73
N ALA A 121 10.36 3.15 -12.67
CA ALA A 121 11.51 2.98 -11.80
C ALA A 121 11.33 1.73 -10.91
N PRO A 122 12.38 0.94 -10.67
CA PRO A 122 12.29 -0.21 -9.78
C PRO A 122 12.11 0.25 -8.32
N ALA A 123 11.13 -0.37 -7.64
CA ALA A 123 10.95 -0.27 -6.20
C ALA A 123 10.90 -1.67 -5.54
N THR A 124 11.11 -1.70 -4.23
CA THR A 124 11.03 -2.91 -3.38
C THR A 124 9.81 -2.83 -2.46
N VAL A 125 9.00 -3.90 -2.43
CA VAL A 125 7.90 -4.11 -1.47
C VAL A 125 8.45 -4.81 -0.24
N THR A 126 8.41 -4.16 0.92
CA THR A 126 8.80 -4.78 2.20
C THR A 126 7.58 -4.97 3.08
N TYR A 127 7.36 -6.20 3.53
CA TYR A 127 6.44 -6.51 4.61
C TYR A 127 7.21 -6.58 5.93
N ALA A 128 6.85 -5.72 6.87
CA ALA A 128 7.35 -5.75 8.24
C ALA A 128 6.19 -5.52 9.21
N VAL A 129 6.33 -5.94 10.46
CA VAL A 129 5.28 -5.75 11.47
C VAL A 129 5.52 -4.43 12.20
N GLY A 130 4.54 -3.54 12.15
CA GLY A 130 4.57 -2.23 12.81
C GLY A 130 3.89 -2.24 14.18
N VAL A 131 3.41 -1.05 14.56
CA VAL A 131 2.55 -0.82 15.73
C VAL A 131 1.25 -0.12 15.30
N LEU A 132 0.54 -0.72 14.33
CA LEU A 132 -0.84 -0.33 13.95
C LEU A 132 -1.02 1.08 13.38
N ARG A 133 -0.02 1.59 12.64
CA ARG A 133 -0.05 2.93 12.04
C ARG A 133 -0.16 2.96 10.51
N THR A 134 0.01 1.83 9.81
CA THR A 134 -0.01 1.81 8.34
C THR A 134 -0.43 0.45 7.79
N GLY A 135 -1.28 0.44 6.76
CA GLY A 135 -1.49 -0.73 5.89
C GLY A 135 -0.44 -0.75 4.77
N GLY A 136 -0.32 0.36 4.04
CA GLY A 136 0.81 0.65 3.15
C GLY A 136 1.33 2.07 3.39
N THR A 137 2.52 2.36 2.84
CA THR A 137 3.08 3.71 2.62
C THR A 137 4.34 3.57 1.76
N THR A 138 4.98 4.68 1.39
CA THR A 138 6.21 4.69 0.59
C THR A 138 7.33 5.51 1.22
N LEU A 139 8.58 5.24 0.83
CA LEU A 139 9.72 6.13 1.02
C LEU A 139 10.71 5.97 -0.14
N GLY A 140 10.62 6.83 -1.15
CA GLY A 140 11.42 6.73 -2.37
C GLY A 140 11.13 5.45 -3.15
N ASP A 141 12.16 4.64 -3.40
CA ASP A 141 12.12 3.34 -4.10
C ASP A 141 11.55 2.19 -3.23
N LYS A 142 10.77 2.49 -2.20
CA LYS A 142 10.32 1.50 -1.20
C LYS A 142 8.82 1.60 -0.98
N VAL A 143 8.12 0.48 -1.17
CA VAL A 143 6.77 0.22 -0.69
C VAL A 143 6.88 -0.48 0.66
N LEU A 144 6.16 0.03 1.66
CA LEU A 144 6.34 -0.29 3.07
C LEU A 144 5.01 -0.75 3.65
N ILE A 145 4.84 -2.06 3.77
CA ILE A 145 3.60 -2.71 4.16
C ILE A 145 3.66 -3.12 5.63
N GLY A 146 2.75 -2.56 6.43
CA GLY A 146 2.54 -2.98 7.83
C GLY A 146 1.77 -4.29 7.83
N ALA A 147 2.48 -5.42 7.92
CA ALA A 147 1.93 -6.76 7.72
C ALA A 147 0.76 -7.07 8.66
N GLU A 148 0.81 -6.59 9.90
CA GLU A 148 -0.25 -6.79 10.90
C GLU A 148 -1.55 -6.07 10.54
N MET A 149 -1.49 -4.99 9.77
CA MET A 149 -2.67 -4.29 9.26
C MET A 149 -3.08 -4.86 7.91
N ALA A 150 -2.14 -4.92 6.96
CA ALA A 150 -2.42 -5.15 5.56
C ALA A 150 -2.81 -6.59 5.20
N LEU A 151 -2.53 -7.55 6.08
CA LEU A 151 -2.88 -8.97 5.90
C LEU A 151 -4.04 -9.41 6.82
N GLY A 152 -4.56 -8.51 7.65
CA GLY A 152 -5.67 -8.81 8.56
C GLY A 152 -7.00 -9.07 7.85
N ASP A 153 -7.94 -9.66 8.59
CA ASP A 153 -9.32 -9.93 8.17
C ASP A 153 -10.30 -9.79 9.35
N GLU A 154 -11.57 -10.10 9.12
CA GLU A 154 -12.63 -9.99 10.12
C GLU A 154 -12.34 -10.78 11.42
N GLY A 155 -11.51 -11.82 11.37
CA GLY A 155 -11.14 -12.66 12.51
C GLY A 155 -10.14 -12.04 13.51
N VAL A 156 -9.54 -10.89 13.19
CA VAL A 156 -8.57 -10.22 14.08
C VAL A 156 -9.24 -9.68 15.35
N ASP A 157 -8.73 -10.05 16.53
CA ASP A 157 -9.24 -9.63 17.84
C ASP A 157 -8.68 -8.26 18.26
N VAL A 158 -9.48 -7.21 18.06
CA VAL A 158 -9.14 -5.83 18.47
C VAL A 158 -9.61 -5.47 19.89
N SER A 159 -10.20 -6.40 20.66
CA SER A 159 -10.89 -6.06 21.91
C SER A 159 -9.97 -5.64 23.07
N GLU A 160 -8.66 -5.84 22.94
CA GLU A 160 -7.64 -5.34 23.89
C GLU A 160 -7.13 -3.94 23.55
N LEU A 161 -7.36 -3.47 22.33
CA LEU A 161 -6.90 -2.16 21.88
C LEU A 161 -7.72 -1.06 22.59
N PRO A 162 -7.11 0.09 22.96
CA PRO A 162 -7.86 1.24 23.49
C PRO A 162 -8.76 1.88 22.44
N GLU A 163 -9.80 2.60 22.87
CA GLU A 163 -10.53 3.52 21.99
C GLU A 163 -9.73 4.81 21.76
N PRO A 164 -9.87 5.49 20.61
CA PRO A 164 -10.71 5.14 19.46
C PRO A 164 -10.10 4.10 18.49
N MET A 165 -8.90 3.59 18.80
CA MET A 165 -8.16 2.70 17.90
C MET A 165 -8.88 1.37 17.67
N ARG A 166 -9.52 0.80 18.69
CA ARG A 166 -10.35 -0.41 18.59
C ARG A 166 -11.47 -0.23 17.56
N SER A 167 -12.31 0.80 17.71
CA SER A 167 -13.42 1.05 16.79
C SER A 167 -12.94 1.27 15.34
N ARG A 168 -11.86 2.05 15.15
CA ARG A 168 -11.25 2.28 13.84
C ARG A 168 -10.75 0.98 13.19
N LEU A 169 -10.01 0.16 13.94
CA LEU A 169 -9.42 -1.06 13.41
C LEU A 169 -10.44 -2.18 13.21
N ARG A 170 -11.54 -2.23 14.00
CA ARG A 170 -12.66 -3.15 13.73
C ARG A 170 -13.21 -2.94 12.32
N ILE A 171 -13.57 -1.69 11.99
CA ILE A 171 -14.09 -1.30 10.68
C ILE A 171 -13.09 -1.63 9.56
N PHE A 172 -11.81 -1.34 9.79
CA PHE A 172 -10.75 -1.63 8.82
C PHE A 172 -10.63 -3.13 8.55
N TYR A 173 -10.54 -3.96 9.59
CA TYR A 173 -10.43 -5.42 9.46
C TYR A 173 -11.70 -6.07 8.88
N ASP A 174 -12.88 -5.52 9.16
CA ASP A 174 -14.15 -5.97 8.54
C ASP A 174 -14.19 -5.75 7.02
N SER A 175 -13.36 -4.84 6.47
CA SER A 175 -13.18 -4.69 5.02
C SER A 175 -12.23 -5.72 4.38
N ARG A 176 -11.70 -6.65 5.18
CA ARG A 176 -10.83 -7.78 4.78
C ARG A 176 -9.56 -7.32 4.03
N PRO A 177 -8.70 -6.49 4.64
CA PRO A 177 -7.56 -5.88 3.94
C PRO A 177 -6.60 -6.91 3.32
N GLY A 178 -6.40 -8.08 3.94
CA GLY A 178 -5.62 -9.18 3.37
C GLY A 178 -6.11 -9.66 2.00
N ALA A 179 -7.43 -9.69 1.78
CA ALA A 179 -8.01 -10.08 0.48
C ALA A 179 -7.77 -9.02 -0.63
N ASN A 180 -7.48 -7.78 -0.25
CA ASN A 180 -7.20 -6.67 -1.15
C ASN A 180 -5.69 -6.37 -1.27
N ASN A 181 -4.82 -7.15 -0.61
CA ASN A 181 -3.41 -6.80 -0.43
C ASN A 181 -2.62 -6.65 -1.75
N ALA A 182 -2.91 -7.47 -2.77
CA ALA A 182 -2.30 -7.33 -4.10
C ALA A 182 -2.65 -5.99 -4.78
N GLN A 183 -3.86 -5.48 -4.60
CA GLN A 183 -4.24 -4.13 -5.07
C GLN A 183 -3.52 -3.05 -4.26
N ASN A 184 -3.43 -3.21 -2.94
CA ASN A 184 -2.70 -2.28 -2.06
C ASN A 184 -1.21 -2.19 -2.46
N ASN A 185 -0.56 -3.32 -2.76
CA ASN A 185 0.81 -3.33 -3.26
C ASN A 185 0.97 -2.52 -4.55
N LEU A 186 0.04 -2.65 -5.51
CA LEU A 186 0.07 -1.89 -6.76
C LEU A 186 -0.19 -0.40 -6.53
N HIS A 187 -1.16 -0.05 -5.68
CA HIS A 187 -1.44 1.33 -5.27
C HIS A 187 -0.18 2.02 -4.72
N GLU A 188 0.45 1.41 -3.72
CA GLU A 188 1.70 1.93 -3.14
C GLU A 188 2.86 1.91 -4.15
N TYR A 189 2.92 0.94 -5.07
CA TYR A 189 3.94 0.95 -6.12
C TYR A 189 3.75 2.14 -7.07
N VAL A 190 2.51 2.53 -7.40
CA VAL A 190 2.24 3.76 -8.18
C VAL A 190 2.72 5.00 -7.43
N HIS A 191 2.53 5.07 -6.10
CA HIS A 191 3.07 6.15 -5.27
C HIS A 191 4.60 6.28 -5.36
N THR A 192 5.36 5.20 -5.52
CA THR A 192 6.84 5.29 -5.75
C THR A 192 7.23 5.94 -7.08
N GLN A 193 6.28 6.12 -8.00
CA GLN A 193 6.47 6.74 -9.31
C GLN A 193 5.92 8.17 -9.38
N GLN A 194 5.04 8.53 -8.43
CA GLN A 194 4.42 9.85 -8.33
C GLN A 194 5.29 10.82 -7.52
N ARG A 195 5.01 12.12 -7.66
CA ARG A 195 5.56 13.14 -6.76
C ARG A 195 4.74 13.24 -5.49
N GLU A 196 5.42 13.50 -4.38
CA GLU A 196 4.79 13.83 -3.12
C GLU A 196 4.04 15.16 -3.16
N THR A 197 3.03 15.30 -2.30
CA THR A 197 2.29 16.55 -2.12
C THR A 197 1.95 16.77 -0.65
N SER A 198 1.89 18.04 -0.25
CA SER A 198 1.39 18.47 1.07
C SER A 198 0.32 19.55 0.91
N GLY A 199 -0.42 19.50 -0.19
CA GLY A 199 -1.27 20.57 -0.69
C GLY A 199 -2.75 20.46 -0.31
N SER A 200 -3.62 20.91 -1.22
CA SER A 200 -5.07 20.93 -1.03
C SER A 200 -5.74 19.55 -1.17
N VAL A 201 -7.04 19.50 -0.86
CA VAL A 201 -7.91 18.33 -1.10
C VAL A 201 -7.81 17.85 -2.55
N ALA A 202 -7.76 18.74 -3.56
CA ALA A 202 -7.52 18.36 -4.95
C ALA A 202 -6.19 17.61 -5.13
N GLN A 203 -5.10 18.13 -4.57
CA GLN A 203 -3.76 17.62 -4.79
C GLN A 203 -3.61 16.19 -4.23
N TYR A 204 -4.10 15.95 -3.02
CA TYR A 204 -4.13 14.59 -2.46
C TYR A 204 -5.14 13.68 -3.16
N ALA A 205 -6.39 14.13 -3.37
CA ALA A 205 -7.43 13.29 -3.97
C ALA A 205 -7.01 12.79 -5.36
N VAL A 206 -6.44 13.65 -6.21
CA VAL A 206 -5.96 13.24 -7.54
C VAL A 206 -4.73 12.32 -7.44
N ARG A 207 -3.84 12.49 -6.45
CA ARG A 207 -2.69 11.58 -6.23
C ARG A 207 -3.17 10.17 -5.88
N GLU A 208 -3.99 10.05 -4.83
CA GLU A 208 -4.56 8.76 -4.39
C GLU A 208 -5.48 8.13 -5.45
N GLY A 209 -6.29 8.94 -6.12
CA GLY A 209 -7.21 8.47 -7.15
C GLY A 209 -6.52 7.98 -8.43
N VAL A 210 -5.37 8.56 -8.80
CA VAL A 210 -4.52 8.03 -9.87
C VAL A 210 -3.89 6.70 -9.45
N ALA A 211 -3.42 6.56 -8.21
CA ALA A 211 -2.90 5.30 -7.70
C ALA A 211 -3.95 4.18 -7.74
N GLU A 212 -5.18 4.44 -7.25
CA GLU A 212 -6.32 3.52 -7.37
C GLU A 212 -6.65 3.18 -8.83
N TYR A 213 -6.71 4.18 -9.71
CA TYR A 213 -7.07 3.97 -11.12
C TYR A 213 -6.03 3.11 -11.85
N VAL A 214 -4.74 3.40 -11.67
CA VAL A 214 -3.66 2.65 -12.29
C VAL A 214 -3.59 1.23 -11.71
N ALA A 215 -3.78 1.06 -10.40
CA ALA A 215 -3.83 -0.25 -9.77
C ALA A 215 -5.02 -1.10 -10.28
N GLU A 216 -6.24 -0.56 -10.37
CA GLU A 216 -7.39 -1.25 -10.99
C GLU A 216 -7.10 -1.60 -12.46
N ARG A 217 -6.49 -0.67 -13.21
CA ARG A 217 -6.17 -0.87 -14.63
C ARG A 217 -5.13 -1.98 -14.86
N LEU A 218 -4.20 -2.17 -13.93
CA LEU A 218 -3.18 -3.23 -13.98
C LEU A 218 -3.72 -4.58 -13.50
N SER A 219 -4.40 -4.60 -12.36
CA SER A 219 -4.89 -5.84 -11.73
C SER A 219 -6.13 -6.41 -12.42
N GLY A 220 -6.89 -5.57 -13.13
CA GLY A 220 -8.23 -5.89 -13.64
C GLY A 220 -9.25 -6.09 -12.51
N ARG A 221 -8.93 -5.66 -11.29
CA ARG A 221 -9.70 -5.91 -10.07
C ARG A 221 -9.98 -4.59 -9.36
N ARG A 222 -11.19 -4.50 -8.81
CA ARG A 222 -11.60 -3.43 -7.91
C ARG A 222 -11.83 -4.03 -6.52
N PRO A 223 -11.17 -3.54 -5.46
CA PRO A 223 -11.37 -4.06 -4.12
C PRO A 223 -12.79 -3.73 -3.65
N ALA A 224 -13.32 -4.51 -2.70
CA ALA A 224 -14.72 -4.41 -2.25
C ALA A 224 -14.98 -3.21 -1.29
N LEU A 225 -14.36 -2.06 -1.55
CA LEU A 225 -14.41 -0.88 -0.69
C LEU A 225 -15.76 -0.16 -0.79
N PRO A 226 -16.32 0.35 0.32
CA PRO A 226 -17.62 1.03 0.34
C PRO A 226 -17.74 2.20 -0.66
N MET A 227 -16.65 2.93 -0.90
CA MET A 227 -16.60 4.07 -1.82
C MET A 227 -17.04 3.70 -3.26
N TYR A 228 -16.75 2.47 -3.71
CA TYR A 228 -17.12 2.01 -5.05
C TYR A 228 -18.60 1.67 -5.21
N ARG A 229 -19.32 1.45 -4.10
CA ARG A 229 -20.78 1.27 -4.08
C ARG A 229 -21.51 2.60 -3.84
N TYR A 230 -21.03 3.40 -2.90
CA TYR A 230 -21.63 4.69 -2.55
C TYR A 230 -21.41 5.73 -3.66
N GLY A 231 -20.17 5.87 -4.13
CA GLY A 231 -19.75 6.90 -5.07
C GLY A 231 -20.64 7.03 -6.31
N PRO A 232 -20.91 5.95 -7.07
CA PRO A 232 -21.75 6.02 -8.26
C PRO A 232 -23.21 6.40 -7.99
N ALA A 233 -23.75 6.10 -6.80
CA ALA A 233 -25.11 6.48 -6.41
C ALA A 233 -25.20 7.95 -5.96
N HIS A 234 -24.08 8.56 -5.58
CA HIS A 234 -23.98 9.93 -5.05
C HIS A 234 -23.06 10.85 -5.89
N GLU A 235 -22.74 10.50 -7.15
CA GLU A 235 -21.70 11.19 -7.95
C GLU A 235 -21.95 12.71 -8.04
N ALA A 236 -23.21 13.15 -8.22
CA ALA A 236 -23.55 14.57 -8.31
C ALA A 236 -23.34 15.34 -6.99
N GLU A 237 -23.64 14.73 -5.85
CA GLU A 237 -23.46 15.30 -4.51
C GLU A 237 -21.96 15.42 -4.18
N ILE A 238 -21.23 14.32 -4.33
CA ILE A 238 -19.78 14.24 -4.14
C ILE A 238 -19.08 15.28 -5.02
N ARG A 239 -19.45 15.35 -6.31
CA ARG A 239 -18.86 16.29 -7.27
C ARG A 239 -19.11 17.74 -6.92
N THR A 240 -20.36 18.10 -6.59
CA THR A 240 -20.73 19.47 -6.19
C THR A 240 -19.90 19.92 -4.99
N ARG A 241 -19.76 19.04 -3.99
CA ARG A 241 -19.03 19.34 -2.77
C ARG A 241 -17.51 19.32 -2.97
N PHE A 242 -16.99 18.42 -3.78
CA PHE A 242 -15.58 18.39 -4.15
C PHE A 242 -15.19 19.73 -4.78
N ILE A 243 -15.93 20.21 -5.77
CA ILE A 243 -15.66 21.50 -6.44
C ILE A 243 -15.65 22.68 -5.43
N ALA A 244 -16.48 22.63 -4.38
CA ALA A 244 -16.52 23.65 -3.34
C ALA A 244 -15.36 23.56 -2.31
N GLU A 245 -14.82 22.37 -2.05
CA GLU A 245 -13.81 22.12 -1.01
C GLU A 245 -12.38 21.87 -1.57
N MET A 246 -12.22 21.61 -2.88
CA MET A 246 -10.99 21.07 -3.48
C MET A 246 -9.75 21.98 -3.39
N ASP A 247 -9.94 23.30 -3.32
CA ASP A 247 -8.85 24.27 -3.19
C ASP A 247 -8.44 24.48 -1.71
N GLY A 248 -9.19 23.91 -0.74
CA GLY A 248 -8.91 23.97 0.69
C GLY A 248 -7.97 22.86 1.20
N ASN A 249 -7.44 23.02 2.42
CA ASN A 249 -6.53 22.07 3.06
C ASN A 249 -7.18 21.17 4.13
N ASN A 250 -8.50 21.28 4.33
CA ASN A 250 -9.22 20.43 5.28
C ASN A 250 -9.52 19.06 4.65
N LEU A 251 -8.79 18.04 5.07
CA LEU A 251 -8.93 16.68 4.57
C LEU A 251 -10.05 15.88 5.28
N ASP A 252 -10.63 16.38 6.38
CA ASP A 252 -11.47 15.61 7.30
C ASP A 252 -12.72 14.99 6.64
N ASN A 253 -13.28 15.62 5.59
CA ASN A 253 -14.40 15.09 4.81
C ASN A 253 -13.98 14.05 3.76
N TRP A 254 -12.70 14.02 3.37
CA TRP A 254 -12.24 13.42 2.11
C TRP A 254 -11.25 12.27 2.29
N LEU A 255 -10.30 12.37 3.21
CA LEU A 255 -9.12 11.49 3.25
C LEU A 255 -8.67 11.20 4.68
N TYR A 256 -8.21 9.97 4.88
CA TYR A 256 -7.68 9.45 6.14
C TYR A 256 -8.70 9.51 7.30
N ASN A 257 -9.99 9.39 6.97
CA ASN A 257 -11.09 9.67 7.88
C ASN A 257 -11.93 8.43 8.24
N SER A 258 -12.89 8.60 9.15
CA SER A 258 -13.88 7.58 9.47
C SER A 258 -15.23 7.90 8.82
N ALA A 259 -16.15 6.94 8.83
CA ALA A 259 -17.55 7.15 8.45
C ALA A 259 -18.28 8.21 9.30
N SER A 260 -17.68 8.68 10.40
CA SER A 260 -18.11 9.89 11.12
C SER A 260 -17.70 11.17 10.36
N ASN A 261 -18.13 11.26 9.10
CA ASN A 261 -17.98 12.42 8.23
C ASN A 261 -19.33 12.72 7.55
N ALA A 262 -19.42 13.83 6.84
CA ALA A 262 -20.69 14.30 6.29
C ALA A 262 -21.19 13.55 5.02
N PHE A 263 -20.55 12.46 4.61
CA PHE A 263 -21.06 11.49 3.63
C PHE A 263 -21.49 10.15 4.25
N GLY A 264 -21.09 9.87 5.50
CA GLY A 264 -21.32 8.57 6.13
C GLY A 264 -20.45 7.42 5.60
N VAL A 265 -19.45 7.72 4.74
CA VAL A 265 -18.53 6.75 4.11
C VAL A 265 -17.13 7.31 4.15
N SER A 266 -16.15 6.52 4.60
CA SER A 266 -14.75 6.92 4.64
C SER A 266 -14.15 7.20 3.26
N ASP A 267 -13.15 8.08 3.24
CA ASP A 267 -12.13 8.19 2.18
C ASP A 267 -12.65 8.48 0.76
N LEU A 268 -13.79 9.18 0.64
CA LEU A 268 -14.37 9.53 -0.68
C LEU A 268 -13.50 10.45 -1.56
N GLY A 269 -12.41 11.00 -1.03
CA GLY A 269 -11.36 11.66 -1.81
C GLY A 269 -10.69 10.70 -2.80
N TYR A 270 -10.48 9.44 -2.41
CA TYR A 270 -10.00 8.38 -3.30
C TYR A 270 -10.99 8.17 -4.45
N TYR A 271 -12.29 8.09 -4.16
CA TYR A 271 -13.32 7.95 -5.21
C TYR A 271 -13.39 9.16 -6.15
N ALA A 272 -13.35 10.39 -5.60
CA ALA A 272 -13.38 11.61 -6.41
C ALA A 272 -12.18 11.65 -7.37
N GLY A 273 -10.97 11.42 -6.87
CA GLY A 273 -9.77 11.34 -7.68
C GLY A 273 -9.79 10.19 -8.69
N TYR A 274 -10.26 9.01 -8.30
CA TYR A 274 -10.39 7.85 -9.18
C TYR A 274 -11.33 8.14 -10.37
N ARG A 275 -12.45 8.83 -10.11
CA ARG A 275 -13.37 9.24 -11.19
C ARG A 275 -12.77 10.33 -12.09
N ILE A 276 -12.02 11.27 -11.53
CA ILE A 276 -11.25 12.27 -12.30
C ILE A 276 -10.22 11.57 -13.21
N ALA A 277 -9.43 10.64 -12.68
CA ALA A 277 -8.45 9.86 -13.44
C ALA A 277 -9.12 9.02 -14.54
N GLN A 278 -10.22 8.35 -14.23
CA GLN A 278 -10.99 7.56 -15.18
C GLN A 278 -11.63 8.41 -16.30
N ASP A 279 -12.22 9.56 -15.98
CA ASP A 279 -12.86 10.43 -16.97
C ASP A 279 -11.83 11.24 -17.79
N TYR A 280 -10.63 11.50 -17.26
CA TYR A 280 -9.47 11.91 -18.05
C TYR A 280 -9.05 10.81 -19.03
N MET A 281 -8.85 9.58 -18.55
CA MET A 281 -8.35 8.47 -19.36
C MET A 281 -9.32 8.11 -20.51
N ARG A 282 -10.64 8.21 -20.29
CA ARG A 282 -11.66 8.02 -21.34
C ARG A 282 -11.55 8.98 -22.54
N GLN A 283 -10.83 10.09 -22.39
CA GLN A 283 -10.66 11.10 -23.43
C GLN A 283 -9.34 10.97 -24.21
N GLN A 284 -8.43 10.06 -23.82
CA GLN A 284 -7.14 9.91 -24.50
C GLN A 284 -7.19 8.82 -25.57
N ALA A 285 -6.60 9.10 -26.73
CA ALA A 285 -6.42 8.10 -27.79
C ALA A 285 -5.19 7.19 -27.57
N ASP A 286 -4.18 7.68 -26.85
CA ASP A 286 -2.99 6.93 -26.45
C ASP A 286 -3.04 6.62 -24.96
N GLU A 287 -3.20 5.34 -24.63
CA GLU A 287 -3.25 4.87 -23.25
C GLU A 287 -1.95 5.09 -22.50
N ARG A 288 -0.80 4.83 -23.13
CA ARG A 288 0.52 4.95 -22.48
C ARG A 288 0.82 6.40 -22.17
N ALA A 289 0.51 7.31 -23.09
CA ALA A 289 0.63 8.75 -22.86
C ALA A 289 -0.28 9.25 -21.73
N GLY A 290 -1.52 8.75 -21.66
CA GLY A 290 -2.47 9.07 -20.58
C GLY A 290 -1.99 8.59 -19.21
N ILE A 291 -1.59 7.32 -19.09
CA ILE A 291 -1.02 6.75 -17.86
C ILE A 291 0.25 7.51 -17.45
N ALA A 292 1.17 7.77 -18.39
CA ALA A 292 2.40 8.51 -18.10
C ALA A 292 2.13 9.93 -17.58
N ARG A 293 1.19 10.66 -18.20
CA ARG A 293 0.81 12.01 -17.73
C ARG A 293 0.23 11.97 -16.31
N MET A 294 -0.61 10.98 -16.00
CA MET A 294 -1.18 10.84 -14.65
C MET A 294 -0.10 10.58 -13.61
N ILE A 295 0.79 9.62 -13.85
CA ILE A 295 1.88 9.27 -12.91
C ILE A 295 2.86 10.44 -12.73
N GLN A 296 3.23 11.12 -13.82
CA GLN A 296 4.23 12.19 -13.82
C GLN A 296 3.67 13.58 -13.48
N LEU A 297 2.38 13.68 -13.11
CA LEU A 297 1.75 14.94 -12.74
C LEU A 297 2.47 15.59 -11.55
N ASP A 298 2.69 16.90 -11.62
CA ASP A 298 3.31 17.64 -10.53
C ASP A 298 2.28 17.94 -9.43
N TYR A 299 2.04 16.94 -8.56
CA TYR A 299 1.06 17.05 -7.48
C TYR A 299 1.35 18.15 -6.46
N ALA A 300 2.55 18.71 -6.45
CA ALA A 300 2.91 19.89 -5.65
C ALA A 300 2.42 21.21 -6.27
N ASP A 301 2.18 21.27 -7.59
CA ASP A 301 1.64 22.46 -8.27
C ASP A 301 0.09 22.41 -8.33
N PRO A 302 -0.62 23.27 -7.58
CA PRO A 302 -2.08 23.30 -7.62
C PRO A 302 -2.63 23.71 -9.00
N SER A 303 -1.86 24.44 -9.82
CA SER A 303 -2.28 24.84 -11.16
C SER A 303 -2.24 23.65 -12.12
N ALA A 304 -1.18 22.84 -12.08
CA ALA A 304 -1.08 21.60 -12.85
C ALA A 304 -2.20 20.60 -12.47
N VAL A 305 -2.46 20.44 -11.17
CA VAL A 305 -3.56 19.58 -10.68
C VAL A 305 -4.92 20.12 -11.12
N ARG A 306 -5.18 21.43 -11.01
CA ARG A 306 -6.44 22.02 -11.47
C ARG A 306 -6.65 21.82 -12.98
N ALA A 307 -5.62 22.05 -13.79
CA ALA A 307 -5.67 21.83 -15.24
C ALA A 307 -5.91 20.34 -15.60
N PHE A 308 -5.45 19.40 -14.78
CA PHE A 308 -5.77 17.98 -14.93
C PHE A 308 -7.25 17.67 -14.61
N ILE A 309 -7.80 18.25 -13.55
CA ILE A 309 -9.22 18.11 -13.19
C ILE A 309 -10.12 18.77 -14.26
N GLU A 310 -9.70 19.90 -14.83
CA GLU A 310 -10.39 20.54 -15.97
C GLU A 310 -10.34 19.65 -17.23
N ALA A 311 -9.19 19.05 -17.54
CA ALA A 311 -9.04 18.12 -18.67
C ALA A 311 -9.84 16.81 -18.52
N SER A 312 -10.16 16.36 -17.30
CA SER A 312 -11.10 15.25 -17.07
C SER A 312 -12.57 15.62 -17.33
N GLY A 313 -12.86 16.90 -17.57
CA GLY A 313 -14.22 17.45 -17.64
C GLY A 313 -14.90 17.59 -16.27
N TRP A 314 -14.24 17.21 -15.17
CA TRP A 314 -14.87 17.13 -13.85
C TRP A 314 -15.32 18.48 -13.26
N LEU A 315 -14.81 19.61 -13.74
CA LEU A 315 -15.31 20.94 -13.35
C LEU A 315 -16.52 21.44 -14.18
N GLN A 316 -16.92 20.76 -15.26
CA GLN A 316 -17.99 21.21 -16.16
C GLN A 316 -19.35 20.59 -15.79
N ALA A 317 -20.41 21.39 -15.66
CA ALA A 317 -21.76 20.83 -15.44
C ALA A 317 -22.11 19.80 -16.54
N ARG A 318 -22.66 18.65 -16.13
CA ARG A 318 -23.24 17.63 -17.02
C ARG A 318 -24.76 17.76 -17.00
#